data_AF-A0A9N7MT10-F1
#
_entry.id   AF-A0A9N7MT10-F1
#
_cell.length_a   1.000
_cell.length_b   1.000
_cell.length_c   1.000
_cell.angle_alpha   90.00
_cell.angle_beta   90.00
_cell.angle_gamma   90.00
#
_symmetry.space_group_name_H-M   'P 1'
#
loop_
_entity.id
_entity.type
_entity.pdbx_description
1 polymer ?
#
loop_
_entity_poly.entity_id
_entity_poly.type
_entity_poly.pdbx_seq_one_letter_code
_entity_poly.pdbx_strand_id
1 'polypeptide(L)'
;MVVLGAMSFGLALLLMGFDGHEAMALGPRGPLVEEFWDNMRRYALYALTVSTGAIYTILQPLVELLKNPISAVLILVIVGGAIFIVSQVVTAMVGLSDFSYDYGY
;
A
#
# COMPACT_ATOMS: atom_id res chain seq x y z
N MET A 1 10.34 -10.93 -19.29
CA MET A 1 10.37 -9.79 -20.23
C MET A 1 9.10 -9.71 -21.09
N VAL A 2 8.64 -10.81 -21.72
CA VAL A 2 7.44 -10.79 -22.59
C VAL A 2 6.12 -10.50 -21.84
N VAL A 3 5.95 -11.04 -20.63
CA VAL A 3 4.71 -10.86 -19.84
C VAL A 3 4.56 -9.42 -19.33
N LEU A 4 5.63 -8.82 -18.83
CA LEU A 4 5.66 -7.41 -18.41
C LEU A 4 5.45 -6.45 -19.59
N GLY A 5 6.01 -6.75 -20.76
CA GLY A 5 5.79 -5.96 -21.98
C GLY A 5 4.34 -6.02 -22.48
N ALA A 6 3.71 -7.19 -22.43
CA ALA A 6 2.30 -7.35 -22.79
C ALA A 6 1.35 -6.60 -21.83
N MET A 7 1.68 -6.58 -20.53
CA MET A 7 0.90 -5.83 -19.54
C MET A 7 1.03 -4.31 -19.72
N SER A 8 2.23 -3.80 -20.02
CA SER A 8 2.42 -2.36 -20.27
C SER A 8 1.77 -1.90 -21.57
N PHE A 9 1.77 -2.74 -22.62
CA PHE A 9 1.12 -2.41 -23.89
C PHE A 9 -0.42 -2.48 -23.79
N GLY A 10 -0.95 -3.44 -23.02
CA GLY A 10 -2.38 -3.52 -22.71
C GLY A 10 -2.86 -2.33 -21.87
N LEU A 11 -2.07 -1.88 -20.90
CA LEU A 11 -2.38 -0.69 -20.10
C LEU A 11 -2.31 0.60 -20.92
N ALA A 12 -1.34 0.71 -21.84
CA ALA A 12 -1.23 1.86 -22.75
C ALA A 12 -2.42 1.96 -23.72
N LEU A 13 -2.89 0.84 -24.27
CA LEU A 13 -4.10 0.80 -25.10
C LEU A 13 -5.37 1.12 -24.31
N LEU A 14 -5.44 0.69 -23.05
CA LEU A 14 -6.55 1.00 -22.15
C LEU A 14 -6.59 2.50 -21.80
N LEU A 15 -5.44 3.12 -21.55
CA LEU A 15 -5.34 4.55 -21.23
C LEU A 15 -5.58 5.46 -22.44
N MET A 16 -5.20 5.03 -23.65
CA MET A 16 -5.52 5.76 -24.90
C MET A 16 -7.01 5.73 -25.27
N GLY A 17 -7.81 4.84 -24.67
CA GLY A 17 -9.26 4.76 -24.89
C GLY A 17 -10.11 5.63 -23.96
N PHE A 18 -9.51 6.29 -22.96
CA PHE A 18 -10.21 7.26 -22.12
C PHE A 18 -10.26 8.61 -22.84
N ASP A 19 -11.18 8.73 -23.80
CA ASP A 19 -11.48 10.01 -24.42
C ASP A 19 -12.19 10.90 -23.40
N GLY A 20 -11.71 12.13 -23.29
CA GLY A 20 -12.01 13.05 -22.19
C GLY A 20 -13.48 13.45 -22.15
N HIS A 21 -14.18 13.04 -21.10
CA HIS A 21 -15.42 13.70 -20.68
C HIS A 21 -15.26 14.17 -19.23
N GLU A 22 -15.38 15.49 -19.07
CA GLU A 22 -15.35 16.21 -17.79
C GLU A 22 -16.21 15.52 -16.73
N ALA A 23 -15.56 14.96 -15.71
CA ALA A 23 -16.24 14.43 -14.54
C ALA A 23 -16.60 15.58 -13.57
N MET A 24 -17.57 16.42 -13.95
CA MET A 24 -18.27 17.27 -12.99
C MET A 24 -19.24 16.40 -12.17
N ALA A 25 -18.70 15.73 -11.15
CA ALA A 25 -19.46 14.82 -10.27
C ALA A 25 -20.56 15.51 -9.43
N LEU A 26 -20.61 16.85 -9.43
CA LEU A 26 -21.59 17.65 -8.70
C LEU A 26 -22.18 18.77 -9.59
N GLY A 27 -22.48 18.45 -10.85
CA GLY A 27 -23.04 19.42 -11.81
C GLY A 27 -24.58 19.48 -11.80
N PRO A 28 -25.20 20.58 -12.30
CA PRO A 28 -26.66 20.83 -12.22
C PRO A 28 -27.58 19.86 -13.01
N ARG A 29 -27.02 18.89 -13.74
CA ARG A 29 -27.75 17.83 -14.44
C ARG A 29 -27.04 16.50 -14.18
N GLY A 30 -27.52 15.63 -13.29
CA GLY A 30 -27.01 14.25 -13.30
C GLY A 30 -27.32 13.35 -12.10
N PRO A 31 -27.93 12.17 -12.32
CA PRO A 31 -27.95 11.05 -11.38
C PRO A 31 -26.64 10.22 -11.42
N LEU A 32 -25.47 10.89 -11.45
CA LEU A 32 -24.16 10.24 -11.63
C LEU A 32 -23.53 9.73 -10.34
N VAL A 33 -24.13 10.01 -9.18
CA VAL A 33 -23.60 9.58 -7.88
C VAL A 33 -23.70 8.06 -7.74
N GLU A 34 -24.83 7.48 -8.14
CA GLU A 34 -25.05 6.03 -8.13
C GLU A 34 -24.09 5.31 -9.09
N GLU A 35 -23.92 5.84 -10.31
CA GLU A 35 -22.98 5.32 -11.31
C GLU A 35 -21.51 5.46 -10.88
N PHE A 36 -21.14 6.58 -10.22
CA PHE A 36 -19.83 6.77 -9.62
C PHE A 36 -19.55 5.71 -8.55
N TRP A 37 -20.49 5.49 -7.63
CA TRP A 37 -20.34 4.50 -6.57
C TRP A 37 -20.31 3.07 -7.12
N ASP A 38 -21.08 2.77 -8.15
CA ASP A 38 -21.06 1.46 -8.80
C ASP A 38 -19.70 1.19 -9.50
N ASN A 39 -19.08 2.23 -10.06
CA ASN A 39 -17.73 2.15 -10.63
C ASN A 39 -16.64 2.04 -9.55
N MET A 40 -16.74 2.85 -8.48
CA MET A 40 -15.83 2.80 -7.33
C MET A 40 -15.84 1.42 -6.66
N ARG A 41 -17.01 0.79 -6.53
CA ARG A 41 -17.13 -0.59 -6.04
C ARG A 41 -16.33 -1.57 -6.88
N ARG A 42 -16.41 -1.48 -8.21
CA ARG A 42 -15.67 -2.35 -9.14
C ARG A 42 -14.16 -2.14 -9.02
N TYR A 43 -13.71 -0.89 -8.95
CA TYR A 43 -12.29 -0.60 -8.74
C TYR A 43 -11.78 -1.04 -7.37
N ALA A 44 -12.58 -0.86 -6.31
CA ALA A 44 -12.21 -1.34 -4.97
C ALA A 44 -12.05 -2.87 -4.96
N LEU A 45 -12.96 -3.61 -5.58
CA LEU A 45 -12.87 -5.07 -5.71
C LEU A 45 -11.65 -5.50 -6.56
N TYR A 46 -11.36 -4.78 -7.64
CA TYR A 46 -10.17 -5.02 -8.45
C TYR A 46 -8.89 -4.76 -7.65
N ALA A 47 -8.81 -3.62 -6.97
CA ALA A 47 -7.67 -3.26 -6.12
C ALA A 47 -7.46 -4.29 -5.01
N LEU A 48 -8.52 -4.73 -4.34
CA LEU A 48 -8.46 -5.81 -3.34
C LEU A 48 -7.92 -7.11 -3.94
N THR A 49 -8.42 -7.53 -5.10
CA THR A 49 -8.02 -8.80 -5.73
C THR A 49 -6.55 -8.77 -6.16
N VAL A 50 -6.13 -7.70 -6.83
CA VAL A 50 -4.75 -7.53 -7.31
C VAL A 50 -3.78 -7.36 -6.13
N SER A 51 -4.12 -6.51 -5.16
CA SER A 51 -3.28 -6.31 -3.98
C SER A 51 -3.17 -7.59 -3.16
N THR A 52 -4.23 -8.39 -3.03
CA THR A 52 -4.16 -9.68 -2.34
C THR A 52 -3.19 -10.63 -3.01
N GLY A 53 -3.21 -10.74 -4.34
CA GLY A 53 -2.25 -11.56 -5.08
C GLY A 53 -0.81 -11.07 -4.93
N ALA A 54 -0.61 -9.75 -4.97
CA ALA A 54 0.70 -9.13 -4.76
C ALA A 54 1.22 -9.38 -3.33
N ILE A 55 0.38 -9.13 -2.32
CA ILE A 55 0.68 -9.39 -0.90
C ILE A 55 1.02 -10.85 -0.69
N TYR A 56 0.22 -11.78 -1.24
CA TYR A 56 0.48 -13.21 -1.14
C TYR A 56 1.86 -13.58 -1.70
N THR A 57 2.19 -13.09 -2.90
CA THR A 57 3.47 -13.38 -3.56
C THR A 57 4.67 -12.83 -2.78
N ILE A 58 4.52 -11.64 -2.18
CA ILE A 58 5.55 -11.02 -1.34
C ILE A 58 5.72 -11.77 -0.01
N LEU A 59 4.61 -12.19 0.61
CA LEU A 59 4.62 -12.85 1.91
C LEU A 59 4.99 -14.33 1.84
N GLN A 60 4.73 -15.02 0.73
CA GLN A 60 5.03 -16.44 0.56
C GLN A 60 6.48 -16.82 0.96
N PRO A 61 7.55 -16.19 0.44
CA PRO A 61 8.92 -16.53 0.84
C PRO A 61 9.17 -16.25 2.32
N LEU A 62 8.52 -15.24 2.90
CA LEU A 62 8.64 -14.91 4.31
C LEU A 62 8.04 -16.04 5.18
N VAL A 63 6.86 -16.54 4.81
CA VAL A 63 6.22 -17.68 5.50
C VAL A 63 7.04 -18.96 5.35
N GLU A 64 7.69 -19.17 4.21
CA GLU A 64 8.59 -20.31 4.02
C GLU A 64 9.82 -20.22 4.94
N LEU A 65 10.39 -19.03 5.14
CA LEU A 65 11.49 -18.83 6.07
C LEU A 65 11.09 -19.13 7.53
N LEU A 66 9.83 -18.91 7.92
CA LEU A 66 9.35 -19.26 9.25
C LEU A 66 9.36 -20.78 9.54
N LYS A 67 9.46 -21.64 8.51
CA LYS A 67 9.57 -23.09 8.71
C LYS A 67 10.93 -23.51 9.28
N ASN A 68 11.96 -22.69 9.11
CA ASN A 68 13.26 -22.92 9.73
C ASN A 68 13.32 -22.17 11.08
N PRO A 69 13.59 -22.85 12.20
CA PRO A 69 13.54 -22.23 13.54
C PRO A 69 14.53 -21.08 13.71
N ILE A 70 15.72 -21.15 13.10
CA ILE A 70 16.73 -20.09 13.19
C ILE A 70 16.24 -18.86 12.43
N SER A 71 15.80 -19.04 11.19
CA SER A 71 15.25 -17.96 10.37
C SER A 71 14.01 -17.35 10.98
N ALA A 72 13.13 -18.14 11.60
CA ALA A 72 11.95 -17.65 12.30
C ALA A 72 12.31 -16.72 13.45
N VAL A 73 13.28 -17.10 14.30
CA VAL A 73 13.77 -16.25 15.39
C VAL A 73 14.39 -14.96 14.84
N LEU A 74 15.20 -15.04 13.77
CA LEU A 74 15.78 -13.86 13.13
C LEU A 74 14.70 -12.90 12.62
N ILE A 75 13.67 -13.41 11.95
CA ILE A 75 12.55 -12.59 11.46
C ILE A 75 11.84 -11.91 12.62
N LEU A 76 11.54 -12.63 13.69
CA LEU A 76 10.88 -12.06 14.88
C LEU A 76 11.73 -10.98 15.54
N VAL A 77 13.03 -11.18 15.66
CA VAL A 77 13.96 -10.19 16.23
C VAL A 77 14.07 -8.96 15.33
N ILE A 78 14.18 -9.14 14.01
CA ILE A 78 14.26 -8.01 13.06
C ILE A 78 12.96 -7.21 13.08
N VAL A 79 11.80 -7.86 12.97
CA VAL A 79 10.50 -7.18 12.96
C VAL A 79 10.21 -6.52 14.31
N GLY A 80 10.40 -7.26 15.41
CA GLY A 80 10.20 -6.72 16.76
C GLY A 80 11.18 -5.58 17.08
N GLY A 81 12.44 -5.72 16.69
CA GLY A 81 13.47 -4.69 16.83
C GLY A 81 13.16 -3.44 16.01
N ALA A 82 12.69 -3.60 14.77
CA ALA A 82 12.27 -2.48 13.94
C ALA A 82 11.09 -1.71 14.56
N ILE A 83 10.05 -2.42 15.02
CA ILE A 83 8.91 -1.81 15.71
C ILE A 83 9.37 -1.08 16.96
N PHE A 84 10.24 -1.70 17.76
CA PHE A 84 10.78 -1.10 18.97
C PHE A 84 11.53 0.19 18.66
N ILE A 85 12.47 0.17 17.71
CA ILE A 85 13.27 1.34 17.33
C ILE A 85 12.37 2.46 16.79
N VAL A 86 11.44 2.15 15.88
CA VAL A 86 10.49 3.15 15.36
C VAL A 86 9.67 3.76 16.50
N SER A 87 9.23 2.94 17.45
CA SER A 87 8.49 3.42 18.62
C SER A 87 9.33 4.37 19.49
N GLN A 88 10.63 4.06 19.69
CA GLN A 88 11.55 4.96 20.41
C GLN A 88 11.72 6.30 19.68
N VAL A 89 11.93 6.27 18.36
CA VAL A 89 12.08 7.47 17.54
C VAL A 89 10.81 8.33 17.60
N VAL A 90 9.64 7.73 17.41
CA VAL A 90 8.36 8.45 17.47
C VAL A 90 8.13 9.03 18.88
N THR A 91 8.43 8.27 19.93
CA THR A 91 8.31 8.75 21.32
C THR A 91 9.18 9.98 21.58
N ALA A 92 10.42 9.96 21.08
CA ALA A 92 11.33 11.10 21.18
C ALA A 92 10.83 12.30 20.37
N MET A 93 10.33 12.09 19.14
CA MET A 93 9.81 13.16 18.29
C MET A 93 8.56 13.83 18.85
N VAL A 94 7.67 13.07 19.49
CA VAL A 94 6.46 13.59 20.12
C VAL A 94 6.75 14.22 21.49
N GLY A 95 7.99 14.12 21.99
CA GLY A 95 8.40 14.73 23.26
C GLY A 95 7.86 14.00 24.49
N LEU A 96 7.50 12.72 24.35
CA LEU A 96 7.09 11.86 25.46
C LEU A 96 8.28 11.17 26.14
N SER A 97 9.51 11.41 25.67
CA SER A 97 10.73 10.92 26.30
C SER A 97 11.22 11.87 27.39
N ASP A 98 11.74 11.34 28.50
CA ASP A 98 12.41 12.10 29.56
C ASP A 98 13.76 12.74 29.14
N PHE A 99 14.11 12.64 27.86
CA PHE A 99 15.31 13.21 27.28
C PHE A 99 15.16 14.73 27.12
N SER A 100 15.70 15.49 28.08
CA SER A 100 15.85 16.93 27.99
C SER A 100 17.21 17.26 27.39
N TYR A 101 17.22 17.94 26.23
CA TYR A 101 18.44 18.50 25.66
C TYR A 101 18.65 19.90 26.25
N ASP A 102 19.52 20.01 27.24
CA ASP A 102 19.87 21.30 27.84
C ASP A 102 20.73 22.09 26.84
N TYR A 103 20.15 23.13 26.25
CA TYR A 103 20.90 24.09 25.45
C TYR A 103 21.70 24.94 26.44
N GLY A 104 22.94 24.52 26.73
CA GLY A 104 23.87 25.29 27.55
C GLY A 104 24.13 26.65 26.93
N TYR A 105 23.38 27.66 27.39
CA TYR A 105 23.60 29.08 27.13
C TYR A 105 24.34 29.72 28.31
#